data_AF-A0A4R5GF99-F1
#
_entry.id   AF-A0A4R5GF99-F1
#
_cell.length_a   1.000
_cell.length_b   1.000
_cell.length_c   1.000
_cell.angle_alpha   90.00
_cell.angle_beta   90.00
_cell.angle_gamma   90.00
#
_symmetry.space_group_name_H-M   'P 1'
#
loop_
_entity.id
_entity.type
_entity.pdbx_description
1 polymer ?
#
loop_
_entity_poly.entity_id
_entity_poly.type
_entity_poly.pdbx_seq_one_letter_code
_entity_poly.pdbx_strand_id
1 'polypeptide(L)'
;MQKRLSLALAAALLFTPALAQGTGSSTQTSTPAVSTISKNTGSTNRAGTRSAHHPMTLHRAAVDVNTATLAQLERIPGMTPRLAREVLLARAKGPFKNDLDLMRRVKGIGPQTLKKVAPYLKFA
;
A
#
# COMPACT_ATOMS: atom_id res chain seq x y z
N MET A 1 18.42 -42.12 -1.15
CA MET A 1 17.82 -42.53 -2.43
C MET A 1 17.69 -41.32 -3.34
N GLN A 2 18.66 -41.13 -4.24
CA GLN A 2 18.64 -40.10 -5.28
C GLN A 2 17.88 -40.65 -6.49
N LYS A 3 16.82 -39.99 -6.94
CA LYS A 3 16.14 -40.28 -8.21
C LYS A 3 16.41 -39.12 -9.16
N ARG A 4 17.44 -39.27 -9.98
CA ARG A 4 17.72 -38.43 -11.15
C ARG A 4 16.96 -39.06 -12.31
N LEU A 5 15.90 -38.41 -12.79
CA LEU A 5 15.31 -38.73 -14.09
C LEU A 5 15.30 -37.45 -14.92
N SER A 6 16.27 -37.36 -15.81
CA SER A 6 16.32 -36.38 -16.88
C SER A 6 15.39 -36.84 -17.99
N LEU A 7 14.54 -35.96 -18.52
CA LEU A 7 14.24 -35.98 -19.95
C LEU A 7 13.73 -34.61 -20.40
N ALA A 8 14.48 -34.05 -21.35
CA ALA A 8 14.17 -32.81 -22.02
C ALA A 8 12.97 -33.00 -22.96
N LEU A 9 12.12 -31.97 -23.04
CA LEU A 9 11.36 -31.72 -24.26
C LEU A 9 11.45 -30.23 -24.60
N ALA A 10 12.01 -29.99 -25.78
CA ALA A 10 12.10 -28.72 -26.44
C ALA A 10 10.72 -28.18 -26.84
N ALA A 11 10.57 -26.86 -26.83
CA ALA A 11 9.86 -26.13 -27.87
C ALA A 11 10.07 -24.62 -27.67
N ALA A 12 10.82 -24.03 -28.60
CA ALA A 12 10.96 -22.60 -28.76
C ALA A 12 9.63 -21.97 -29.20
N LEU A 13 9.17 -20.94 -28.49
CA LEU A 13 8.10 -20.05 -28.96
C LEU A 13 8.61 -18.61 -28.96
N LEU A 14 9.17 -18.26 -30.12
CA LEU A 14 9.07 -16.99 -30.86
C LEU A 14 9.04 -15.67 -30.08
N PHE A 15 10.21 -15.04 -30.13
CA PHE A 15 10.54 -13.65 -29.84
C PHE A 15 9.90 -12.68 -30.87
N THR A 16 9.07 -11.74 -30.40
CA THR A 16 8.55 -10.63 -31.23
C THR A 16 8.81 -9.27 -30.54
N PRO A 17 9.87 -8.53 -30.92
CA PRO A 17 9.99 -7.13 -30.58
C PRO A 17 9.33 -6.28 -31.67
N ALA A 18 8.12 -5.78 -31.40
CA ALA A 18 7.51 -4.75 -32.23
C ALA A 18 8.16 -3.39 -31.94
N LEU A 19 9.15 -3.04 -32.77
CA LEU A 19 9.71 -1.70 -32.87
C LEU A 19 8.71 -0.80 -33.60
N ALA A 20 7.84 -0.11 -32.85
CA ALA A 20 7.04 1.00 -33.37
C ALA A 20 7.71 2.32 -32.97
N GLN A 21 8.57 2.84 -33.86
CA GLN A 21 8.98 4.23 -33.83
C GLN A 21 7.82 5.06 -34.36
N GLY A 22 7.23 5.88 -33.50
CA GLY A 22 6.22 6.88 -33.86
C GLY A 22 6.71 8.26 -33.45
N THR A 23 7.49 8.90 -34.33
CA THR A 23 7.74 10.34 -34.31
C THR A 23 6.48 11.02 -34.87
N GLY A 24 5.89 11.91 -34.07
CA GLY A 24 4.67 12.60 -34.45
C GLY A 24 4.35 13.75 -33.51
N SER A 25 5.29 14.68 -33.36
CA SER A 25 5.02 15.99 -32.77
C SER A 25 4.18 16.80 -33.75
N SER A 26 2.90 16.97 -33.46
CA SER A 26 2.08 18.04 -34.03
C SER A 26 1.09 18.51 -32.96
N THR A 27 1.52 19.55 -32.25
CA THR A 27 0.72 20.74 -31.90
C THR A 27 -0.28 21.10 -33.01
N GLN A 28 -1.46 21.70 -32.83
CA GLN A 28 -2.23 22.31 -31.74
C GLN A 28 -3.56 22.81 -32.41
N THR A 29 -4.57 23.17 -31.61
CA THR A 29 -5.56 24.26 -31.88
C THR A 29 -6.89 23.95 -32.62
N SER A 30 -7.93 23.84 -31.79
CA SER A 30 -9.24 24.54 -31.84
C SER A 30 -10.28 24.22 -32.93
N THR A 31 -11.46 23.71 -32.53
CA THR A 31 -12.68 24.49 -32.20
C THR A 31 -13.81 23.54 -31.72
N PRO A 32 -14.81 24.04 -30.96
CA PRO A 32 -15.69 23.24 -30.10
C PRO A 32 -16.97 22.79 -30.82
N ALA A 33 -17.36 21.54 -30.64
CA ALA A 33 -18.69 21.06 -30.99
C ALA A 33 -19.33 20.40 -29.77
N VAL A 34 -20.33 21.08 -29.24
CA VAL A 34 -21.29 20.63 -28.22
C VAL A 34 -22.06 19.40 -28.71
N SER A 35 -22.16 18.37 -27.88
CA SER A 35 -23.26 17.38 -27.83
C SER A 35 -23.04 16.48 -26.58
N THR A 36 -23.68 16.80 -25.46
CA THR A 36 -24.94 16.20 -25.01
C THR A 36 -24.78 14.83 -24.33
N ILE A 37 -24.83 14.86 -22.99
CA ILE A 37 -25.44 13.90 -22.06
C ILE A 37 -25.15 12.39 -22.29
N SER A 38 -24.36 11.80 -21.39
CA SER A 38 -24.39 10.36 -21.11
C SER A 38 -24.31 10.07 -19.60
N LYS A 39 -25.51 10.03 -19.01
CA LYS A 39 -26.01 9.12 -17.96
C LYS A 39 -25.07 8.78 -16.79
N ASN A 40 -25.23 9.57 -15.74
CA ASN A 40 -25.17 9.17 -14.34
C ASN A 40 -26.08 7.95 -14.05
N THR A 41 -25.50 6.79 -13.72
CA THR A 41 -26.09 5.82 -12.77
C THR A 41 -25.08 4.75 -12.38
N GLY A 42 -24.44 4.95 -11.23
CA GLY A 42 -23.60 3.97 -10.54
C GLY A 42 -23.49 4.27 -9.04
N SER A 43 -24.48 4.96 -8.47
CA SER A 43 -24.71 4.98 -7.02
C SER A 43 -25.58 3.78 -6.67
N THR A 44 -24.96 2.75 -6.11
CA THR A 44 -25.64 1.87 -5.16
C THR A 44 -24.93 2.01 -3.84
N ASN A 45 -25.21 3.13 -3.17
CA ASN A 45 -25.14 3.21 -1.73
C ASN A 45 -26.09 2.13 -1.16
N ARG A 46 -25.53 1.05 -0.60
CA ARG A 46 -26.30 0.16 0.26
C ARG A 46 -25.70 0.13 1.66
N ALA A 47 -26.31 0.98 2.49
CA ALA A 47 -26.64 0.74 3.88
C ALA A 47 -25.52 0.23 4.81
N GLY A 48 -24.89 1.20 5.47
CA GLY A 48 -24.25 1.02 6.77
C GLY A 48 -24.50 2.26 7.63
N THR A 49 -25.77 2.64 7.83
CA THR A 49 -26.12 3.58 8.90
C THR A 49 -25.83 2.93 10.23
N ARG A 50 -24.86 3.48 10.96
CA ARG A 50 -24.97 3.64 12.41
C ARG A 50 -23.98 4.69 12.88
N SER A 51 -24.56 5.87 13.08
CA SER A 51 -24.04 6.92 13.94
C SER A 51 -23.40 6.32 15.19
N ALA A 52 -22.10 6.55 15.35
CA ALA A 52 -21.48 6.63 16.65
C ALA A 52 -20.51 7.81 16.58
N HIS A 53 -20.90 8.85 17.29
CA HIS A 53 -20.07 9.96 17.73
C HIS A 53 -18.58 9.60 17.79
N HIS A 54 -17.80 10.06 16.81
CA HIS A 54 -16.38 10.23 17.06
C HIS A 54 -16.26 11.56 17.81
N PRO A 55 -15.93 11.55 19.12
CA PRO A 55 -15.60 12.78 19.81
C PRO A 55 -14.49 13.46 19.00
N MET A 56 -14.61 14.77 18.78
CA MET A 56 -13.52 15.62 18.33
C MET A 56 -12.48 15.74 19.46
N THR A 57 -12.00 14.62 19.98
CA THR A 57 -10.71 14.58 20.66
C THR A 57 -9.70 14.96 19.61
N LEU A 58 -8.96 16.03 19.85
CA LEU A 58 -7.72 16.38 19.17
C LEU A 58 -6.76 15.18 19.29
N HIS A 59 -6.95 14.18 18.44
CA HIS A 59 -6.07 13.04 18.30
C HIS A 59 -4.83 13.60 17.64
N ARG A 60 -3.82 13.91 18.46
CA ARG A 60 -2.43 13.91 18.05
C ARG A 60 -2.26 12.79 17.03
N ALA A 61 -1.96 13.15 15.78
CA ALA A 61 -2.15 12.30 14.60
C ALA A 61 -1.50 10.92 14.80
N ALA A 62 -2.28 9.98 15.33
CA ALA A 62 -1.81 8.64 15.64
C ALA A 62 -1.84 7.87 14.33
N VAL A 63 -0.69 7.34 13.95
CA VAL A 63 -0.49 6.60 12.72
C VAL A 63 -0.89 5.15 12.99
N ASP A 64 -1.90 4.69 12.27
CA ASP A 64 -2.41 3.33 12.40
C ASP A 64 -1.48 2.35 11.70
N VAL A 65 -0.82 1.45 12.42
CA VAL A 65 0.24 0.59 11.85
C VAL A 65 -0.33 -0.38 10.80
N ASN A 66 -1.59 -0.80 10.99
CA ASN A 66 -2.25 -1.75 10.10
C ASN A 66 -2.62 -1.10 8.75
N THR A 67 -2.89 0.21 8.71
CA THR A 67 -3.33 0.91 7.48
C THR A 67 -2.30 1.90 6.95
N ALA A 68 -1.29 2.25 7.74
CA ALA A 68 -0.28 3.23 7.37
C ALA A 68 0.54 2.79 6.16
N THR A 69 0.85 3.78 5.33
CA THR A 69 1.80 3.67 4.24
C THR A 69 3.24 3.78 4.75
N LEU A 70 4.21 3.36 3.94
CA LEU A 70 5.64 3.48 4.24
C LEU A 70 5.99 4.91 4.69
N ALA A 71 5.57 5.91 3.91
CA ALA A 71 5.85 7.32 4.19
C ALA A 71 5.22 7.81 5.50
N GLN A 72 4.07 7.27 5.91
CA GLN A 72 3.46 7.61 7.20
C GLN A 72 4.21 7.00 8.38
N LEU A 73 4.71 5.76 8.24
CA LEU A 73 5.54 5.13 9.26
C LEU A 73 6.87 5.89 9.41
N GLU A 74 7.48 6.31 8.31
CA GLU A 74 8.74 7.08 8.29
C GLU A 74 8.62 8.48 8.91
N ARG A 75 7.42 9.06 8.95
CA ARG A 75 7.17 10.34 9.66
C ARG A 75 7.25 10.22 11.18
N ILE A 76 7.22 9.00 11.73
CA ILE A 76 7.26 8.80 13.17
C ILE A 76 8.71 8.94 13.66
N PRO A 77 8.99 9.79 14.67
CA PRO A 77 10.34 9.98 15.17
C PRO A 77 10.91 8.67 15.75
N GLY A 78 12.01 8.20 15.16
CA GLY A 78 12.65 6.93 15.54
C GLY A 78 12.26 5.74 14.65
N MET A 79 11.28 5.91 13.75
CA MET A 79 11.05 4.96 12.67
C MET A 79 12.01 5.28 11.52
N THR A 80 12.66 4.25 10.97
CA THR A 80 13.55 4.40 9.82
C THR A 80 12.94 3.71 8.60
N PRO A 81 13.37 4.03 7.36
CA PRO A 81 12.89 3.38 6.14
C PRO A 81 13.00 1.86 6.19
N ARG A 82 14.08 1.37 6.82
CA ARG A 82 14.30 -0.07 7.02
C ARG A 82 13.25 -0.69 7.95
N LEU A 83 12.94 -0.02 9.07
CA LEU A 83 11.91 -0.48 10.01
C LEU A 83 10.51 -0.41 9.40
N ALA A 84 10.20 0.66 8.66
CA ALA A 84 8.91 0.80 7.97
C ALA A 84 8.66 -0.33 6.96
N ARG A 85 9.71 -0.74 6.21
CA ARG A 85 9.63 -1.92 5.31
C ARG A 85 9.39 -3.21 6.07
N GLU A 86 10.10 -3.42 7.18
CA GLU A 86 9.88 -4.60 8.04
C GLU A 86 8.47 -4.62 8.62
N VAL A 87 7.89 -3.48 9.00
CA VAL A 87 6.49 -3.38 9.45
C VAL A 87 5.54 -3.85 8.34
N LEU A 88 5.74 -3.42 7.08
CA LEU A 88 4.93 -3.87 5.94
C LEU A 88 5.04 -5.39 5.73
N LEU A 89 6.25 -5.96 5.82
CA LEU A 89 6.48 -7.41 5.72
C LEU A 89 5.82 -8.18 6.89
N ALA A 90 5.90 -7.64 8.10
CA ALA A 90 5.27 -8.23 9.27
C ALA A 90 3.74 -8.14 9.21
N ARG A 91 3.17 -7.07 8.62
CA ARG A 91 1.73 -6.95 8.33
C ARG A 91 1.25 -8.01 7.35
N ALA A 92 2.08 -8.39 6.37
CA ALA A 92 1.73 -9.44 5.41
C ALA A 92 1.50 -10.81 6.09
N LYS A 93 2.08 -11.03 7.27
CA LYS A 93 1.85 -12.24 8.10
C LYS A 93 0.58 -12.16 8.94
N GLY A 94 0.01 -10.97 9.11
CA GLY A 94 -1.20 -10.71 9.88
C GLY A 94 -1.18 -9.33 10.54
N PRO A 95 -2.35 -8.80 10.93
CA PRO A 95 -2.46 -7.48 11.54
C PRO A 95 -1.76 -7.43 12.91
N PHE A 96 -1.23 -6.26 13.25
CA PHE A 96 -0.66 -5.96 14.55
C PHE A 96 -1.79 -5.65 15.54
N LYS A 97 -1.72 -6.29 16.72
CA LYS A 97 -2.69 -6.04 17.80
C LYS A 97 -2.20 -4.96 18.75
N ASN A 98 -0.91 -5.00 19.09
CA ASN A 98 -0.32 -4.21 20.16
C ASN A 98 1.10 -3.77 19.76
N ASP A 99 1.64 -2.78 20.47
CA ASP A 99 3.02 -2.31 20.35
C ASP A 99 4.05 -3.40 20.66
N LEU A 100 3.74 -4.31 21.59
CA LEU A 100 4.56 -5.48 21.89
C LEU A 100 4.64 -6.46 20.71
N ASP A 101 3.55 -6.68 19.99
CA ASP A 101 3.54 -7.60 18.82
C ASP A 101 4.37 -7.00 17.69
N LEU A 102 4.25 -5.69 17.47
CA LEU A 102 5.12 -4.95 16.56
C LEU A 102 6.60 -5.09 16.95
N MET A 103 6.96 -4.89 18.21
CA MET A 103 8.34 -5.04 18.69
C MET A 103 8.88 -6.47 18.53
N ARG A 104 8.03 -7.50 18.69
CA ARG A 104 8.44 -8.91 18.52
C ARG A 104 8.62 -9.30 17.06
N ARG A 105 7.80 -8.75 16.16
CA ARG A 105 7.82 -9.10 14.73
C ARG A 105 8.82 -8.29 13.91
N VAL A 106 9.05 -7.04 14.26
CA VAL A 106 9.89 -6.10 13.51
C VAL A 106 11.27 -6.02 14.17
N LYS A 107 12.27 -6.63 13.52
CA LYS A 107 13.64 -6.58 14.02
C LYS A 107 14.19 -5.16 13.92
N GLY A 108 14.58 -4.60 15.07
CA GLY A 108 15.17 -3.26 15.18
C GLY A 108 14.25 -2.21 15.83
N ILE A 109 13.00 -2.56 16.14
CA ILE A 109 12.23 -1.81 17.14
C ILE A 109 12.63 -2.35 18.51
N GLY A 110 13.47 -1.59 19.22
CA GLY A 110 13.84 -1.88 20.60
C GLY A 110 13.05 -1.04 21.60
N PRO A 111 13.28 -1.20 22.91
CA PRO A 111 12.58 -0.45 23.96
C PRO A 111 12.78 1.07 23.86
N GLN A 112 13.95 1.51 23.38
CA GLN A 112 14.24 2.92 23.09
C GLN A 112 13.35 3.46 21.96
N THR A 113 13.30 2.76 20.83
CA THR A 113 12.45 3.13 19.69
C THR A 113 10.98 3.10 20.07
N LEU A 114 10.55 2.04 20.77
CA LEU A 114 9.17 1.86 21.20
C LEU A 114 8.69 3.05 22.04
N LYS A 115 9.48 3.54 23.00
CA LYS A 115 9.13 4.74 23.78
C LYS A 115 8.91 5.99 22.92
N LYS A 116 9.65 6.13 21.82
CA LYS A 116 9.53 7.27 20.91
C LYS A 116 8.32 7.15 19.98
N VAL A 117 8.02 5.93 19.51
CA VAL A 117 6.95 5.69 18.54
C VAL A 117 5.60 5.41 19.22
N ALA A 118 5.57 4.75 20.38
CA ALA A 118 4.36 4.36 21.12
C ALA A 118 3.31 5.47 21.25
N PRO A 119 3.66 6.74 21.57
CA PRO A 119 2.64 7.78 21.70
C PRO A 119 2.06 8.28 20.36
N TYR A 120 2.55 7.75 19.24
CA TYR A 120 2.07 8.02 17.88
C TYR A 120 1.52 6.77 17.18
N LEU A 121 1.63 5.58 17.77
CA LEU A 121 1.10 4.35 17.16
C LEU A 121 -0.35 4.15 17.58
N LYS A 122 -1.17 3.76 16.61
CA LYS A 122 -2.51 3.22 16.83
C LYS A 122 -2.61 1.84 16.18
N PHE A 123 -3.41 0.99 16.79
CA PHE A 123 -3.81 -0.30 16.26
C PHE A 123 -5.33 -0.31 16.14
N ALA A 124 -5.84 -0.35 14.91
CA ALA A 124 -7.24 -0.56 14.57
C ALA A 124 -7.48 -1.99 14.06
#